data_AF-A0A0K8QSG6-F1
#
_entry.id   AF-A0A0K8QSG6-F1
#
_cell.length_a   1.000
_cell.length_b   1.000
_cell.length_c   1.000
_cell.angle_alpha   90.00
_cell.angle_beta   90.00
_cell.angle_gamma   90.00
#
_symmetry.space_group_name_H-M   'P 1'
#
loop_
_entity.id
_entity.type
_entity.pdbx_description
1 polymer ?
#
loop_
_entity_poly.entity_id
_entity_poly.type
_entity_poly.pdbx_seq_one_letter_code
_entity_poly.pdbx_strand_id
1 'polypeptide(L)'
;MTKENRNKARVDEAKAKAGIGAFKDLLSNEPVDFMPVVLDKSTWEVLTGGKADRSVRVYFGLRPGEHGRSIVEMIGVGTSPDETGNHRDSLGTVMALGDSVREISQSQEVWKESRRNWKQWQKRFKKPLKAEDREEVNLPNAVLLHPGVLSELFEDGNLASVTLQPIMDTEVNLLMVSDDPEGSQEYYNFSMPCPPYCDSSTGLF
;
A
#
# COMPACT_ATOMS: atom_id res chain seq x y z
N MET A 1 -4.83 -2.11 20.74
CA MET A 1 -4.99 -0.66 20.49
C MET A 1 -6.42 -0.29 20.90
N THR A 2 -6.75 0.96 21.23
CA THR A 2 -8.11 1.31 21.71
C THR A 2 -9.02 1.76 20.55
N LYS A 3 -10.36 1.62 20.69
CA LYS A 3 -11.39 2.21 19.80
C LYS A 3 -11.13 3.67 19.39
N GLU A 4 -10.39 4.39 20.23
CA GLU A 4 -9.95 5.76 19.99
C GLU A 4 -9.04 5.89 18.75
N ASN A 5 -8.17 4.92 18.48
CA ASN A 5 -7.30 4.94 17.32
C ASN A 5 -8.07 4.64 16.03
N ARG A 6 -9.04 3.71 16.03
CA ARG A 6 -9.98 3.50 14.92
C ARG A 6 -10.66 4.79 14.50
N ASN A 7 -11.21 5.53 15.47
CA ASN A 7 -11.89 6.79 15.21
C ASN A 7 -10.94 7.87 14.68
N LYS A 8 -9.69 7.92 15.16
CA LYS A 8 -8.71 8.92 14.73
C LYS A 8 -8.30 8.79 13.26
N ALA A 9 -8.36 7.60 12.67
CA ALA A 9 -8.01 7.45 11.26
C ALA A 9 -9.15 6.98 10.35
N ARG A 10 -10.38 7.06 10.85
CA ARG A 10 -11.55 7.16 9.99
C ARG A 10 -11.43 8.41 9.12
N VAL A 11 -11.59 8.23 7.83
CA VAL A 11 -11.64 9.30 6.83
C VAL A 11 -13.10 9.48 6.43
N ASP A 12 -13.54 10.72 6.34
CA ASP A 12 -14.85 11.04 5.77
C ASP A 12 -14.94 10.59 4.30
N GLU A 13 -16.10 10.11 3.88
CA GLU A 13 -16.32 9.56 2.54
C GLU A 13 -16.01 10.57 1.43
N ALA A 14 -16.38 11.85 1.60
CA ALA A 14 -16.10 12.86 0.57
C ALA A 14 -14.59 13.09 0.44
N LYS A 15 -13.87 13.15 1.56
CA LYS A 15 -12.41 13.27 1.57
C LYS A 15 -11.74 12.04 0.96
N ALA A 16 -12.22 10.84 1.28
CA ALA A 16 -11.74 9.58 0.69
C ALA A 16 -11.92 9.58 -0.83
N LYS A 17 -13.13 9.88 -1.32
CA LYS A 17 -13.44 9.93 -2.76
C LYS A 17 -12.62 10.99 -3.49
N ALA A 18 -12.40 12.16 -2.89
CA ALA A 18 -11.54 13.19 -3.45
C ALA A 18 -10.10 12.70 -3.62
N GLY A 19 -9.53 12.05 -2.61
CA GLY A 19 -8.17 11.50 -2.67
C GLY A 19 -8.02 10.37 -3.70
N ILE A 20 -9.01 9.48 -3.82
CA ILE A 20 -9.05 8.43 -4.85
C ILE A 20 -9.12 9.08 -6.25
N GLY A 21 -9.96 10.11 -6.40
CA GLY A 21 -10.10 10.87 -7.65
C GLY A 21 -8.80 11.53 -8.08
N ALA A 22 -8.13 12.23 -7.15
CA ALA A 22 -6.85 12.87 -7.41
C ALA A 22 -5.78 11.87 -7.88
N PHE A 23 -5.71 10.68 -7.29
CA PHE A 23 -4.81 9.63 -7.75
C PHE A 23 -5.15 9.13 -9.16
N LYS A 24 -6.44 8.95 -9.49
CA LYS A 24 -6.88 8.57 -10.83
C LYS A 24 -6.54 9.65 -11.87
N ASP A 25 -6.68 10.92 -11.50
CA ASP A 25 -6.34 12.05 -12.36
C ASP A 25 -4.84 12.10 -12.64
N LEU A 26 -3.99 11.80 -11.64
CA LEU A 26 -2.54 11.66 -11.84
C LEU A 26 -2.23 10.59 -12.91
N LEU A 27 -2.91 9.44 -12.85
CA LEU A 27 -2.69 8.33 -13.78
C LEU A 27 -3.33 8.52 -15.15
N SER A 28 -4.30 9.43 -15.30
CA SER A 28 -5.07 9.61 -16.55
C SER A 28 -4.22 9.89 -17.80
N ASN A 29 -3.01 10.43 -17.61
CA ASN A 29 -2.07 10.75 -18.69
C ASN A 29 -0.97 9.71 -18.88
N GLU A 30 -0.96 8.64 -18.08
CA GLU A 30 0.05 7.59 -18.15
C GLU A 30 -0.58 6.30 -18.69
N PRO A 31 0.16 5.48 -19.46
CA PRO A 31 -0.30 4.16 -19.88
C PRO A 31 -0.19 3.17 -18.72
N VAL A 32 -0.86 3.48 -17.61
CA VAL A 32 -0.78 2.76 -16.33
C VAL A 32 -2.19 2.51 -15.82
N ASP A 33 -2.44 1.26 -15.47
CA ASP A 33 -3.68 0.83 -14.85
C ASP A 33 -3.45 0.55 -13.36
N PHE A 34 -4.44 0.92 -12.56
CA PHE A 34 -4.50 0.60 -11.16
C PHE A 34 -5.85 -0.07 -10.86
N MET A 35 -5.81 -1.17 -10.10
CA MET A 35 -7.00 -1.86 -9.62
C MET A 35 -6.96 -1.92 -8.08
N PRO A 36 -8.08 -1.60 -7.40
CA PRO A 36 -8.20 -1.84 -5.97
C PRO A 36 -7.79 -3.27 -5.61
N VAL A 37 -7.14 -3.43 -4.47
CA VAL A 37 -6.59 -4.71 -4.04
C VAL A 37 -7.33 -5.19 -2.81
N VAL A 38 -7.84 -6.42 -2.83
CA VAL A 38 -8.44 -7.03 -1.64
C VAL A 38 -7.34 -7.64 -0.78
N LEU A 39 -7.33 -7.29 0.51
CA LEU A 39 -6.52 -7.91 1.55
C LEU A 39 -7.44 -8.75 2.44
N ASP A 40 -7.37 -10.06 2.27
CA ASP A 40 -8.10 -11.01 3.12
C ASP A 40 -7.45 -11.18 4.48
N LYS A 41 -8.25 -11.47 5.51
CA LYS A 41 -7.78 -11.81 6.86
C LYS A 41 -6.75 -12.93 6.84
N SER A 42 -6.98 -13.99 6.05
CA SER A 42 -6.05 -15.12 5.93
C SER A 42 -4.69 -14.71 5.36
N THR A 43 -4.67 -13.79 4.40
CA THR A 43 -3.44 -13.23 3.82
C THR A 43 -2.70 -12.39 4.85
N TRP A 44 -3.41 -11.56 5.62
CA TRP A 44 -2.84 -10.81 6.73
C TRP A 44 -2.26 -11.73 7.82
N GLU A 45 -2.96 -12.79 8.20
CA GLU A 45 -2.49 -13.78 9.18
C GLU A 45 -1.22 -14.47 8.70
N VAL A 46 -1.12 -14.81 7.41
CA VAL A 46 0.09 -15.40 6.82
C VAL A 46 1.25 -14.41 6.88
N LEU A 47 1.05 -13.16 6.44
CA LEU A 47 2.10 -12.13 6.43
C LEU A 47 2.59 -11.79 7.84
N THR A 48 1.70 -11.80 8.83
CA THR A 48 2.04 -11.49 10.23
C THR A 48 2.43 -12.73 11.03
N GLY A 49 2.16 -13.93 10.55
CA GLY A 49 2.22 -15.15 11.36
C GLY A 49 1.21 -15.15 12.51
N GLY A 50 0.06 -14.47 12.33
CA GLY A 50 -1.01 -14.33 13.32
C GLY A 50 -0.65 -13.49 14.54
N LYS A 51 0.36 -12.62 14.44
CA LYS A 51 0.81 -11.78 15.56
C LYS A 51 0.36 -10.35 15.40
N ALA A 52 -0.43 -9.88 16.36
CA ALA A 52 -1.02 -8.54 16.36
C ALA A 52 -0.02 -7.37 16.47
N ASP A 53 1.24 -7.62 16.86
CA ASP A 53 2.30 -6.61 16.92
C ASP A 53 3.09 -6.47 15.60
N ARG A 54 2.87 -7.38 14.64
CA ARG A 54 3.54 -7.34 13.33
C ARG A 54 2.71 -6.58 12.31
N SER A 55 3.39 -5.69 11.60
CA SER A 55 2.81 -4.84 10.56
C SER A 55 2.90 -5.50 9.19
N VAL A 56 2.16 -4.94 8.24
CA VAL A 56 2.32 -5.26 6.81
C VAL A 56 2.92 -4.06 6.11
N ARG A 57 4.06 -4.25 5.44
CA ARG A 57 4.60 -3.28 4.49
C ARG A 57 4.05 -3.62 3.11
N VAL A 58 3.44 -2.64 2.46
CA VAL A 58 2.96 -2.77 1.09
C VAL A 58 3.89 -2.00 0.16
N TYR A 59 4.60 -2.72 -0.69
CA TYR A 59 5.42 -2.15 -1.74
C TYR A 59 4.58 -1.88 -2.99
N PHE A 60 4.83 -0.75 -3.63
CA PHE A 60 4.33 -0.49 -4.96
C PHE A 60 5.30 -1.03 -6.02
N GLY A 61 4.73 -1.68 -7.02
CA GLY A 61 5.44 -2.22 -8.17
C GLY A 61 4.76 -1.82 -9.47
N LEU A 62 5.48 -1.98 -10.58
CA LEU A 62 4.94 -1.79 -11.92
C LEU A 62 5.32 -2.98 -12.80
N ARG A 63 4.31 -3.74 -13.24
CA ARG A 63 4.48 -4.88 -14.14
C ARG A 63 3.89 -4.61 -15.53
N PRO A 64 4.33 -5.32 -16.58
CA PRO A 64 3.68 -5.27 -17.87
C PRO A 64 2.20 -5.70 -17.77
N GLY A 65 1.33 -4.93 -18.43
CA GLY A 65 -0.07 -5.24 -18.68
C GLY A 65 -0.35 -5.45 -20.16
N GLU A 66 -1.62 -5.50 -20.52
CA GLU A 66 -2.06 -5.68 -21.91
C GLU A 66 -1.95 -4.38 -22.71
N HIS A 67 -1.87 -4.51 -24.04
CA HIS A 67 -1.88 -3.36 -24.97
C HIS A 67 -0.82 -2.28 -24.70
N GLY A 68 0.34 -2.67 -24.17
CA GLY A 68 1.43 -1.74 -23.85
C GLY A 68 1.19 -0.87 -22.61
N ARG A 69 0.11 -1.13 -21.86
CA ARG A 69 -0.13 -0.53 -20.55
C ARG A 69 0.68 -1.27 -19.49
N SER A 70 1.04 -0.56 -18.44
CA SER A 70 1.62 -1.17 -17.23
C SER A 70 0.57 -1.27 -16.15
N ILE A 71 0.71 -2.20 -15.23
CA ILE A 71 -0.21 -2.37 -14.10
C ILE A 71 0.55 -2.05 -12.82
N VAL A 72 0.01 -1.14 -12.02
CA VAL A 72 0.47 -0.92 -10.65
C VAL A 72 0.08 -2.14 -9.83
N GLU A 73 1.06 -2.76 -9.18
CA GLU A 73 0.85 -3.87 -8.28
C GLU A 73 1.22 -3.50 -6.85
N MET A 74 0.57 -4.16 -5.90
CA MET A 74 0.88 -4.07 -4.48
C MET A 74 1.48 -5.39 -4.01
N ILE A 75 2.60 -5.33 -3.30
CA ILE A 75 3.29 -6.49 -2.77
C ILE A 75 3.32 -6.37 -1.24
N GLY A 76 2.68 -7.29 -0.55
CA GLY A 76 2.64 -7.37 0.90
C GLY A 76 3.82 -8.15 1.47
N VAL A 77 4.44 -7.61 2.51
CA VAL A 77 5.51 -8.24 3.28
C VAL A 77 5.26 -8.03 4.77
N GLY A 78 5.40 -9.09 5.57
CA GLY A 78 5.38 -8.97 7.03
C GLY A 78 6.58 -8.19 7.53
N THR A 79 6.39 -7.28 8.49
CA THR A 79 7.48 -6.44 9.01
C THR A 79 7.32 -6.19 10.50
N SER A 80 8.43 -6.11 11.23
CA SER A 80 8.44 -5.89 12.69
C SER A 80 9.51 -4.87 13.07
N PRO A 81 9.26 -4.01 14.08
CA PRO A 81 10.28 -3.07 14.54
C PRO A 81 11.48 -3.81 15.11
N ASP A 82 12.68 -3.33 14.81
CA ASP A 82 13.89 -3.72 15.53
C ASP A 82 14.00 -2.98 16.87
N GLU A 83 15.08 -3.20 17.60
CA GLU A 83 15.34 -2.56 18.92
C GLU A 83 15.37 -1.03 18.86
N THR A 84 15.54 -0.45 17.67
CA THR A 84 15.54 1.00 17.43
C THR A 84 14.18 1.52 16.96
N GLY A 85 13.17 0.66 16.86
CA GLY A 85 11.84 0.97 16.34
C GLY A 85 11.75 0.96 14.81
N ASN A 86 12.83 0.59 14.10
CA ASN A 86 12.84 0.55 12.64
C ASN A 86 12.24 -0.76 12.14
N HIS A 87 11.17 -0.68 11.34
CA HIS A 87 10.50 -1.85 10.79
C HIS A 87 11.39 -2.58 9.76
N ARG A 88 11.71 -3.85 10.05
CA ARG A 88 12.47 -4.75 9.17
C ARG A 88 11.57 -5.82 8.58
N ASP A 89 11.76 -6.06 7.29
CA ASP A 89 10.94 -6.99 6.52
C ASP A 89 11.34 -8.44 6.77
N SER A 90 10.32 -9.29 6.90
CA SER A 90 10.45 -10.73 6.95
C SER A 90 10.22 -11.28 5.55
N LEU A 91 11.32 -11.51 4.82
CA LEU A 91 11.28 -11.98 3.43
C LEU A 91 10.90 -13.46 3.27
N GLY A 92 10.58 -14.16 4.37
CA GLY A 92 10.14 -15.56 4.33
C GLY A 92 8.82 -15.73 3.59
N THR A 93 7.96 -14.72 3.60
CA THR A 93 6.71 -14.71 2.84
C THR A 93 6.50 -13.36 2.18
N VAL A 94 6.45 -13.38 0.85
CA VAL A 94 6.21 -12.21 0.01
C VAL A 94 5.02 -12.52 -0.88
N MET A 95 4.02 -11.66 -0.87
CA MET A 95 2.75 -11.91 -1.57
C MET A 95 2.41 -10.77 -2.52
N ALA A 96 2.17 -11.10 -3.79
CA ALA A 96 1.48 -10.17 -4.70
C ALA A 96 0.00 -10.12 -4.28
N LEU A 97 -0.46 -8.93 -3.93
CA LEU A 97 -1.83 -8.68 -3.50
C LEU A 97 -2.72 -8.40 -4.73
N GLY A 98 -3.95 -8.91 -4.75
CA GLY A 98 -4.91 -8.73 -5.85
C GLY A 98 -6.00 -9.81 -5.82
N ASP A 99 -6.82 -9.88 -6.89
CA ASP A 99 -7.95 -10.83 -7.01
C ASP A 99 -7.58 -12.30 -6.77
N SER A 100 -6.33 -12.65 -7.07
CA SER A 100 -5.72 -13.90 -6.62
C SER A 100 -4.41 -13.56 -5.92
N VAL A 101 -4.36 -13.76 -4.60
CA VAL A 101 -3.12 -13.65 -3.83
C VAL A 101 -2.16 -14.73 -4.32
N ARG A 102 -0.98 -14.30 -4.76
CA ARG A 102 0.08 -15.20 -5.21
C ARG A 102 1.27 -15.04 -4.31
N GLU A 103 1.68 -16.14 -3.67
CA GLU A 103 2.97 -16.17 -3.01
C GLU A 103 4.07 -16.10 -4.08
N ILE A 104 4.88 -15.06 -4.01
CA ILE A 104 5.98 -14.78 -4.97
C ILE A 104 7.35 -14.90 -4.30
N SER A 105 7.40 -15.49 -3.09
CA SER A 105 8.62 -15.75 -2.33
C SER A 105 9.70 -16.48 -3.15
N GLN A 106 9.28 -17.31 -4.11
CA GLN A 106 10.16 -18.08 -5.01
C GLN A 106 10.59 -17.34 -6.29
N SER A 107 10.11 -16.11 -6.54
CA SER A 107 10.40 -15.36 -7.77
C SER A 107 10.95 -13.98 -7.42
N GLN A 108 12.08 -13.97 -6.72
CA GLN A 108 12.65 -12.73 -6.19
C GLN A 108 12.94 -11.69 -7.28
N GLU A 109 13.35 -12.17 -8.45
CA GLU A 109 13.68 -11.38 -9.62
C GLU A 109 12.47 -10.62 -10.15
N VAL A 110 11.29 -11.26 -10.12
CA VAL A 110 10.04 -10.69 -10.66
C VAL A 110 9.60 -9.48 -9.84
N TRP A 111 9.56 -9.58 -8.52
CA TRP A 111 9.15 -8.46 -7.69
C TRP A 111 10.23 -7.37 -7.60
N LYS A 112 11.52 -7.73 -7.67
CA LYS A 112 12.62 -6.76 -7.80
C LYS A 112 12.50 -5.94 -9.09
N GLU A 113 12.24 -6.61 -10.21
CA GLU A 113 12.03 -5.94 -11.49
C GLU A 113 10.83 -5.00 -11.43
N SER A 114 9.73 -5.45 -10.87
CA SER A 114 8.54 -4.63 -10.69
C SER A 114 8.79 -3.37 -9.84
N ARG A 115 9.49 -3.51 -8.70
CA ARG A 115 9.90 -2.35 -7.88
C ARG A 115 10.85 -1.43 -8.61
N ARG A 116 11.78 -1.97 -9.41
CA ARG A 116 12.70 -1.18 -10.24
C ARG A 116 11.93 -0.37 -11.28
N ASN A 117 10.95 -0.98 -11.96
CA ASN A 117 10.12 -0.32 -12.95
C ASN A 117 9.31 0.81 -12.33
N TRP A 118 8.73 0.58 -11.14
CA TRP A 118 8.07 1.62 -10.36
C TRP A 118 9.00 2.81 -10.09
N LYS A 119 10.19 2.57 -9.52
CA LYS A 119 11.19 3.63 -9.25
C LYS A 119 11.60 4.39 -10.52
N GLN A 120 11.71 3.72 -11.66
CA GLN A 120 12.03 4.37 -12.92
C GLN A 120 10.88 5.24 -13.44
N TRP A 121 9.65 4.75 -13.33
CA TRP A 121 8.44 5.48 -13.70
C TRP A 121 8.26 6.74 -12.85
N GLN A 122 8.48 6.67 -11.53
CA GLN A 122 8.43 7.80 -10.61
C GLN A 122 9.33 8.98 -11.02
N LYS A 123 10.48 8.72 -11.65
CA LYS A 123 11.40 9.78 -12.10
C LYS A 123 10.78 10.73 -13.12
N ARG A 124 9.66 10.38 -13.75
CA ARG A 124 8.90 11.25 -14.66
C ARG A 124 8.24 12.41 -13.93
N PHE A 125 7.80 12.19 -12.69
CA PHE A 125 7.17 13.20 -11.83
C PHE A 125 8.17 14.08 -11.09
N LYS A 126 9.43 13.63 -10.99
CA LYS A 126 10.55 14.39 -10.38
C LYS A 126 11.24 15.36 -11.35
N LYS A 127 10.79 15.46 -12.59
CA LYS A 127 11.35 16.41 -13.56
C LYS A 127 10.61 17.74 -13.49
N PRO A 128 11.32 18.89 -13.51
CA PRO A 128 10.66 20.18 -13.53
C PRO A 128 9.92 20.37 -14.85
N LEU A 129 8.59 20.23 -14.83
CA LEU A 129 7.71 20.81 -15.82
C LEU A 129 7.63 22.30 -15.48
N LYS A 130 8.32 23.15 -16.25
CA LYS A 130 8.30 24.63 -16.19
C LYS A 130 8.10 25.22 -14.79
N ALA A 131 9.18 25.76 -14.24
CA ALA A 131 9.46 26.29 -12.90
C ALA A 131 8.34 26.91 -11.99
N GLU A 132 7.08 27.04 -12.39
CA GLU A 132 6.08 27.80 -11.63
C GLU A 132 4.83 27.04 -11.19
N ASP A 133 4.45 25.87 -11.72
CA ASP A 133 3.04 25.43 -11.54
C ASP A 133 2.74 23.97 -11.12
N ARG A 134 3.71 23.15 -10.67
CA ARG A 134 3.35 21.86 -10.04
C ARG A 134 4.21 21.58 -8.81
N GLU A 135 3.54 21.43 -7.66
CA GLU A 135 4.13 20.79 -6.48
C GLU A 135 4.74 19.44 -6.88
N GLU A 136 5.94 19.13 -6.38
CA GLU A 136 6.57 17.84 -6.64
C GLU A 136 5.68 16.72 -6.10
N VAL A 137 5.09 15.91 -7.00
CA VAL A 137 4.28 14.77 -6.59
C VAL A 137 5.19 13.71 -5.97
N ASN A 138 5.01 13.45 -4.69
CA ASN A 138 5.75 12.42 -3.99
C ASN A 138 5.04 11.06 -4.10
N LEU A 139 5.68 10.15 -4.82
CA LEU A 139 5.25 8.76 -4.94
C LEU A 139 6.17 7.91 -4.04
N PRO A 140 5.65 7.26 -2.98
CA PRO A 140 6.47 6.38 -2.16
C PRO A 140 6.72 5.04 -2.87
N ASN A 141 7.77 4.34 -2.45
CA ASN A 141 8.04 2.95 -2.87
C ASN A 141 7.27 1.94 -2.04
N ALA A 142 6.89 2.32 -0.83
CA ALA A 142 6.18 1.46 0.09
C ALA A 142 5.39 2.30 1.10
N VAL A 143 4.40 1.66 1.68
CA VAL A 143 3.57 2.18 2.74
C VAL A 143 3.54 1.15 3.87
N LEU A 144 3.58 1.63 5.11
CA LEU A 144 3.47 0.76 6.28
C LEU A 144 2.04 0.79 6.81
N LEU A 145 1.36 -0.36 6.79
CA LEU A 145 0.03 -0.52 7.37
C LEU A 145 0.16 -0.76 8.88
N HIS A 146 -0.44 0.10 9.69
CA HIS A 146 -0.35 0.01 11.13
C HIS A 146 -1.06 -1.26 11.66
N PRO A 147 -0.40 -2.09 12.50
CA PRO A 147 -0.87 -3.43 12.85
C PRO A 147 -2.15 -3.43 13.68
N GLY A 148 -2.25 -2.50 14.65
CA GLY A 148 -3.40 -2.44 15.55
C GLY A 148 -4.75 -2.19 14.87
N VAL A 149 -4.76 -1.69 13.62
CA VAL A 149 -6.01 -1.41 12.89
C VAL A 149 -6.47 -2.62 12.12
N LEU A 150 -5.54 -3.30 11.43
CA LEU A 150 -5.87 -4.55 10.74
C LEU A 150 -6.35 -5.59 11.75
N SER A 151 -5.72 -5.68 12.92
CA SER A 151 -6.19 -6.53 14.02
C SER A 151 -7.58 -6.09 14.50
N GLU A 152 -7.86 -4.80 14.77
CA GLU A 152 -9.22 -4.36 15.12
C GLU A 152 -10.25 -4.66 14.03
N LEU A 153 -9.94 -4.47 12.75
CA LEU A 153 -10.87 -4.70 11.64
C LEU A 153 -11.16 -6.21 11.47
N PHE A 154 -10.14 -7.06 11.53
CA PHE A 154 -10.26 -8.50 11.30
C PHE A 154 -10.66 -9.31 12.53
N GLU A 155 -10.26 -8.90 13.73
CA GLU A 155 -10.55 -9.60 14.98
C GLU A 155 -11.80 -9.02 15.64
N ASP A 156 -11.82 -7.72 15.94
CA ASP A 156 -12.93 -7.09 16.67
C ASP A 156 -14.12 -6.75 15.75
N GLY A 157 -13.85 -6.31 14.53
CA GLY A 157 -14.83 -6.00 13.50
C GLY A 157 -15.35 -7.24 12.77
N ASN A 158 -14.71 -8.39 12.96
CA ASN A 158 -15.01 -9.67 12.29
C ASN A 158 -15.13 -9.54 10.76
N LEU A 159 -14.34 -8.64 10.16
CA LEU A 159 -14.30 -8.48 8.71
C LEU A 159 -13.50 -9.63 8.07
N ALA A 160 -14.00 -10.15 6.95
CA ALA A 160 -13.29 -11.17 6.19
C ALA A 160 -12.15 -10.59 5.33
N SER A 161 -12.34 -9.36 4.85
CA SER A 161 -11.41 -8.68 3.96
C SER A 161 -11.56 -7.16 4.05
N VAL A 162 -10.55 -6.44 3.55
CA VAL A 162 -10.58 -5.00 3.32
C VAL A 162 -10.04 -4.69 1.93
N THR A 163 -10.52 -3.64 1.29
CA THR A 163 -9.99 -3.18 0.01
C THR A 163 -8.96 -2.07 0.22
N LEU A 164 -7.75 -2.26 -0.31
CA LEU A 164 -6.68 -1.26 -0.35
C LEU A 164 -6.82 -0.41 -1.62
N GLN A 165 -6.90 0.91 -1.44
CA GLN A 165 -7.00 1.89 -2.51
C GLN A 165 -5.96 3.01 -2.35
N PRO A 166 -5.15 3.31 -3.37
CA PRO A 166 -4.30 4.47 -3.38
C PRO A 166 -5.13 5.73 -3.37
N ILE A 167 -4.66 6.69 -2.59
CA ILE A 167 -5.20 8.04 -2.51
C ILE A 167 -4.08 9.04 -2.65
N MET A 168 -4.39 10.24 -3.13
CA MET A 168 -3.43 11.32 -3.26
C MET A 168 -3.96 12.58 -2.59
N ASP A 169 -3.15 13.15 -1.71
CA ASP A 169 -3.27 14.54 -1.25
C ASP A 169 -1.99 15.26 -1.73
N THR A 170 -1.03 15.53 -0.85
CA THR A 170 0.34 15.94 -1.24
C THR A 170 1.22 14.75 -1.62
N GLU A 171 0.95 13.57 -1.06
CA GLU A 171 1.65 12.32 -1.32
C GLU A 171 0.68 11.18 -1.60
N VAL A 172 1.12 10.17 -2.34
CA VAL A 172 0.33 8.96 -2.54
C VAL A 172 0.39 8.07 -1.30
N ASN A 173 -0.75 7.61 -0.82
CA ASN A 173 -0.87 6.74 0.35
C ASN A 173 -1.91 5.62 0.14
N LEU A 174 -2.14 4.74 1.13
CA LEU A 174 -3.10 3.63 1.02
C LEU A 174 -4.28 3.76 1.98
N LEU A 175 -5.46 3.98 1.40
CA LEU A 175 -6.73 3.90 2.09
C LEU A 175 -7.19 2.45 2.20
N MET A 176 -7.63 2.05 3.38
CA MET A 176 -8.37 0.81 3.61
C MET A 176 -9.87 1.12 3.56
N VAL A 177 -10.61 0.34 2.78
CA VAL A 177 -12.05 0.45 2.62
C VAL A 177 -12.66 -0.86 3.10
N SER A 178 -13.57 -0.79 4.07
CA SER A 178 -14.34 -1.94 4.53
C SER A 178 -15.80 -1.73 4.22
N ASP A 179 -16.47 -2.81 3.81
CA ASP A 179 -17.92 -2.84 3.74
C ASP A 179 -18.45 -3.16 5.15
N ASP A 180 -19.23 -2.24 5.71
CA ASP A 180 -19.98 -2.45 6.94
C ASP A 180 -21.09 -3.50 6.68
N PRO A 181 -21.39 -4.40 7.63
CA PRO A 181 -22.63 -5.20 7.63
C PRO A 181 -23.91 -4.45 7.22
N GLU A 182 -24.02 -3.15 7.50
CA GLU A 182 -25.16 -2.31 7.09
C GLU A 182 -25.10 -1.83 5.62
N GLY A 183 -24.08 -2.24 4.86
CA GLY A 183 -23.89 -1.91 3.44
C GLY A 183 -23.26 -0.53 3.19
N SER A 184 -22.83 0.16 4.24
CA SER A 184 -22.09 1.42 4.12
C SER A 184 -20.59 1.16 4.01
N GLN A 185 -19.85 2.01 3.30
CA GLN A 185 -18.39 1.89 3.24
C GLN A 185 -17.75 2.73 4.34
N GLU A 186 -16.87 2.11 5.12
CA GLU A 186 -16.01 2.82 6.06
C GLU A 186 -14.60 2.95 5.45
N TYR A 187 -14.05 4.16 5.55
CA TYR A 187 -12.75 4.51 4.97
C TYR A 187 -11.75 4.81 6.08
N TYR A 188 -10.56 4.23 5.96
CA TYR A 188 -9.54 4.25 7.01
C TYR A 188 -8.17 4.53 6.41
N ASN A 189 -7.48 5.57 6.89
CA ASN A 189 -6.11 5.88 6.48
C ASN A 189 -5.16 5.73 7.68
N PHE A 190 -4.61 4.53 7.84
CA PHE A 190 -3.57 4.23 8.83
C PHE A 190 -2.22 3.90 8.21
N SER A 191 -2.11 4.22 6.94
CA SER A 191 -0.87 4.09 6.23
C SER A 191 0.08 5.19 6.65
N MET A 192 1.21 4.80 7.23
CA MET A 192 2.29 5.73 7.49
C MET A 192 3.19 5.80 6.25
N PRO A 193 3.62 7.00 5.83
CA PRO A 193 4.63 7.11 4.80
C PRO A 193 5.85 6.29 5.23
N CYS A 194 6.23 5.27 4.45
CA CYS A 194 7.52 4.60 4.67
C CYS A 194 8.57 5.62 4.27
N PRO A 195 9.46 6.05 5.18
CA PRO A 195 10.47 7.03 4.82
C PRO A 195 11.35 6.50 3.66
N PRO A 196 12.06 7.39 2.94
CA PRO A 196 13.12 6.98 2.00
C PRO A 196 14.20 6.08 2.65
N TYR A 197 14.21 5.96 3.99
CA TYR A 197 15.07 5.08 4.77
C TYR A 197 14.71 3.59 4.70
N CYS A 198 13.54 3.21 4.17
CA CYS A 198 13.25 1.81 3.83
C CYS A 198 14.09 1.33 2.61
N ASP A 199 14.70 2.25 1.86
CA ASP A 199 15.52 1.98 0.67
C ASP A 199 17.00 2.42 0.81
N SER A 200 17.40 3.09 1.89
CA SER A 200 18.72 3.75 1.98
C SER A 200 19.84 2.93 2.60
N SER A 201 19.56 1.76 3.18
CA SER A 201 20.59 0.86 3.68
C SER A 201 20.67 -0.41 2.83
N THR A 202 21.64 -0.41 1.93
CA THR A 202 22.58 -1.52 1.75
C THR A 202 21.99 -2.93 1.78
N GLY A 203 21.74 -3.51 0.61
CA GLY A 203 22.09 -4.91 0.36
C GLY A 203 21.35 -5.97 1.17
N LEU A 204 20.02 -5.93 1.23
CA LEU A 204 19.25 -7.15 1.46
C LEU A 204 18.73 -7.67 0.12
N PHE A 205 19.66 -8.40 -0.52
CA PHE A 205 19.56 -9.33 -1.66
C PHE A 205 18.67 -8.92 -2.83
#